data_AF-A0A6P5AGE0-F1
#
_entry.id   AF-A0A6P5AGE0-F1
#
_cell.length_a   1.000
_cell.length_b   1.000
_cell.length_c   1.000
_cell.angle_alpha   90.00
_cell.angle_beta   90.00
_cell.angle_gamma   90.00
#
_symmetry.space_group_name_H-M   'P 1'
#
loop_
_entity.id
_entity.type
_entity.pdbx_description
1 polymer ?
#
loop_
_entity_poly.entity_id
_entity_poly.type
_entity_poly.pdbx_seq_one_letter_code
_entity_poly.pdbx_strand_id
1 'polypeptide(L)'
;MMIILLLGLGLLGLTRTHACDNQNQAGYHCMYNSTSGDCVHCARCFFPDSCLTNNSCATGTAGPTCETCSTGHYRLGSVCMPCPVAPWGAVFLGGVLLIVVIATIIHGFTATLATKVKQLGHFLQFLLLSLKMRSDWPSLIVQSLVFLPSVDFNLHTFIPAATLVIRAFACQNTLSTDVVLDHTDNVFLYDQQHTCSEMPFQIIQALSLLYLVLMVILLPLGLSFWILRLRKFNLLKQNLVTQGWMYESYRRRFCVLEPIVMMRKVLSILLTDLYPLQLLAQAGVNLCLSGIYLLVVVLGRPYRPAKWRVCGKVLPLDLHNIFEGLATVCVCYLQVIPIVKEADLYSDYMGIPLVVLISCTLLLWVIMLAGISKEIQLEEEMEYTVPVVPKQKEARKICVLAP
;
A
#
# COMPACT_ATOMS: atom_id res chain seq x y z
N MET A 1 -1.91 -17.92 -13.21
CA MET A 1 -1.14 -19.17 -13.05
C MET A 1 0.11 -19.00 -12.21
N MET A 2 1.03 -18.08 -12.52
CA MET A 2 2.28 -17.89 -11.77
C MET A 2 2.08 -17.49 -10.29
N ILE A 3 1.10 -16.63 -9.99
CA ILE A 3 0.72 -16.24 -8.62
C ILE A 3 0.15 -17.43 -7.82
N ILE A 4 -0.60 -18.32 -8.48
CA ILE A 4 -1.19 -19.51 -7.86
C ILE A 4 -0.09 -20.55 -7.55
N LEU A 5 0.92 -20.67 -8.42
CA LEU A 5 2.06 -21.55 -8.21
C LEU A 5 2.98 -21.06 -7.06
N LEU A 6 3.17 -19.74 -6.93
CA LEU A 6 3.94 -19.13 -5.84
C LEU A 6 3.22 -19.21 -4.50
N LEU A 7 1.89 -19.05 -4.47
CA LEU A 7 1.09 -19.28 -3.26
C LEU A 7 1.10 -20.75 -2.83
N GLY A 8 1.14 -21.69 -3.79
CA GLY A 8 1.24 -23.13 -3.50
C GLY A 8 2.58 -23.55 -2.88
N LEU A 9 3.69 -22.89 -3.23
CA LEU A 9 5.01 -23.18 -2.66
C LEU A 9 5.22 -22.58 -1.26
N GLY A 10 4.61 -21.43 -0.96
CA GLY A 10 4.72 -20.79 0.36
C GLY A 10 4.05 -21.57 1.51
N LEU A 11 3.04 -22.39 1.21
CA LEU A 11 2.30 -23.17 2.21
C LEU A 11 3.04 -24.42 2.71
N LEU A 12 4.12 -24.84 2.05
CA LEU A 12 4.92 -26.00 2.49
C LEU A 12 5.98 -25.67 3.53
N GLY A 13 6.17 -24.39 3.88
CA GLY A 13 7.03 -23.93 4.97
C GLY A 13 6.38 -24.08 6.34
N LEU A 14 5.88 -25.27 6.68
CA LEU A 14 5.38 -25.55 8.03
C LEU A 14 6.56 -25.51 9.01
N THR A 15 6.44 -24.65 10.02
CA THR A 15 7.37 -24.51 11.14
C THR A 15 7.58 -25.85 11.82
N ARG A 16 8.77 -26.44 11.66
CA ARG A 16 9.20 -27.59 12.44
C ARG A 16 9.34 -27.12 13.89
N THR A 17 8.51 -27.64 14.79
CA THR A 17 8.74 -27.51 16.23
C THR A 17 9.99 -28.32 16.57
N HIS A 18 10.96 -27.68 17.22
CA HIS A 18 12.18 -28.32 17.66
C HIS A 18 12.06 -28.67 19.15
N ALA A 19 12.58 -29.85 19.52
CA ALA A 19 12.72 -30.24 20.92
C ALA A 19 13.63 -29.27 21.68
N CYS A 20 13.47 -29.21 23.01
CA CYS A 20 14.14 -28.26 23.93
C CYS A 20 15.67 -28.37 24.04
N ASP A 21 16.36 -29.06 23.12
CA ASP A 21 17.83 -29.15 23.11
C ASP A 21 18.52 -27.82 22.71
N ASN A 22 17.77 -26.83 22.23
CA ASN A 22 18.30 -25.58 21.68
C ASN A 22 18.20 -24.35 22.61
N GLN A 23 18.04 -24.53 23.93
CA GLN A 23 17.79 -23.42 24.89
C GLN A 23 18.82 -22.28 24.88
N ASN A 24 20.06 -22.57 24.46
CA ASN A 24 21.15 -21.59 24.42
C ASN A 24 21.50 -21.12 23.00
N GLN A 25 20.75 -21.51 21.97
CA GLN A 25 21.01 -21.09 20.60
C GLN A 25 20.34 -19.75 20.30
N ALA A 26 21.11 -18.83 19.72
CA ALA A 26 20.56 -17.59 19.17
C ALA A 26 19.48 -17.88 18.12
N GLY A 27 18.44 -17.04 18.07
CA GLY A 27 17.34 -17.18 17.12
C GLY A 27 16.20 -18.13 17.53
N TYR A 28 16.26 -18.72 18.74
CA TYR A 28 15.15 -19.47 19.33
C TYR A 28 14.74 -18.85 20.67
N HIS A 29 13.44 -18.89 20.96
CA HIS A 29 12.89 -18.52 22.25
C HIS A 29 12.04 -19.67 22.79
N CYS A 30 12.37 -20.12 23.99
CA CYS A 30 11.77 -21.24 24.68
C CYS A 30 10.77 -20.75 25.73
N MET A 31 9.60 -21.37 25.74
CA MET A 31 8.60 -21.18 26.77
C MET A 31 8.83 -22.19 27.90
N TYR A 32 8.79 -21.71 29.14
CA TYR A 32 8.95 -22.52 30.34
C TYR A 32 7.64 -22.61 31.10
N ASN A 33 7.38 -23.76 31.72
CA ASN A 33 6.26 -23.89 32.63
C ASN A 33 6.57 -23.13 33.93
N SER A 34 5.72 -22.16 34.29
CA SER A 34 5.90 -21.33 35.49
C SER A 34 5.98 -22.13 36.79
N THR A 35 5.44 -23.36 36.83
CA THR A 35 5.42 -24.19 38.05
C THR A 35 6.61 -25.14 38.18
N SER A 36 7.06 -25.76 37.08
CA SER A 36 8.15 -26.75 37.13
C SER A 36 9.50 -26.22 36.65
N GLY A 37 9.53 -25.11 35.91
CA GLY A 37 10.74 -24.62 35.26
C GLY A 37 11.18 -25.47 34.06
N ASP A 38 10.40 -26.47 33.65
CA ASP A 38 10.70 -27.29 32.48
C ASP A 38 10.38 -26.53 31.19
N CYS A 39 11.24 -26.71 30.19
CA CYS A 39 10.99 -26.19 28.84
C CYS A 39 9.86 -26.99 28.19
N VAL A 40 8.82 -26.27 27.77
CA VAL A 40 7.64 -26.85 27.12
C VAL A 40 7.87 -26.98 25.62
N HIS A 41 8.28 -25.87 24.99
CA HIS A 41 8.58 -25.82 23.57
C HIS A 41 9.45 -24.61 23.26
N CYS A 42 10.29 -24.74 22.22
CA CYS A 42 11.02 -23.62 21.65
C CYS A 42 10.45 -23.26 20.28
N ALA A 43 10.13 -21.98 20.11
CA ALA A 43 9.78 -21.41 18.83
C ALA A 43 11.01 -20.75 18.21
N ARG A 44 11.15 -20.85 16.89
CA ARG A 44 12.09 -19.99 16.18
C ARG A 44 11.58 -18.57 16.25
N CYS A 45 12.46 -17.65 16.62
CA CYS A 45 12.09 -16.25 16.68
C CYS A 45 11.76 -15.73 15.30
N PHE A 46 10.81 -14.82 15.27
CA PHE A 46 10.35 -14.22 14.02
C PHE A 46 11.51 -13.54 13.28
N PHE A 47 12.42 -12.92 14.04
CA PHE A 47 13.73 -12.50 13.58
C PHE A 47 14.80 -13.20 14.41
N PRO A 48 15.78 -13.86 13.79
CA PRO A 48 16.86 -14.54 14.51
C PRO A 48 17.60 -13.60 15.47
N ASP A 49 17.85 -12.36 15.04
CA ASP A 49 18.62 -11.38 15.81
C ASP A 49 17.87 -10.81 17.03
N SER A 50 16.54 -10.94 17.06
CA SER A 50 15.74 -10.51 18.22
C SER A 50 15.91 -11.43 19.42
N CYS A 51 16.36 -12.67 19.21
CA CYS A 51 16.53 -13.65 20.27
C CYS A 51 18.00 -13.90 20.53
N LEU A 52 18.44 -13.39 21.67
CA LEU A 52 19.78 -13.58 22.18
C LEU A 52 19.89 -14.94 22.87
N THR A 53 21.12 -15.32 23.19
CA THR A 53 21.40 -16.51 24.00
C THR A 53 20.72 -16.41 25.38
N ASN A 54 20.53 -17.55 26.05
CA ASN A 54 19.89 -17.65 27.36
C ASN A 54 18.43 -17.20 27.38
N ASN A 55 17.68 -17.44 26.30
CA ASN A 55 16.26 -17.13 26.21
C ASN A 55 15.92 -15.67 26.56
N SER A 56 16.75 -14.74 26.08
CA SER A 56 16.58 -13.32 26.35
C SER A 56 16.29 -12.56 25.04
N CYS A 57 15.43 -11.55 25.13
CA CYS A 57 15.12 -10.70 23.99
C CYS A 57 16.19 -9.61 23.82
N ALA A 58 16.48 -9.27 22.56
CA ALA A 58 17.34 -8.15 22.21
C ALA A 58 16.75 -6.83 22.75
N THR A 59 17.61 -5.84 22.99
CA THR A 59 17.20 -4.55 23.52
C THR A 59 16.08 -3.93 22.65
N GLY A 60 15.00 -3.50 23.29
CA GLY A 60 13.86 -2.90 22.60
C GLY A 60 12.82 -3.90 22.08
N THR A 61 13.05 -5.20 22.22
CA THR A 61 12.11 -6.27 21.85
C THR A 61 11.53 -6.97 23.08
N ALA A 62 10.34 -7.54 22.93
CA ALA A 62 9.59 -8.20 23.99
C ALA A 62 8.65 -9.29 23.44
N GLY A 63 7.99 -10.01 24.34
CA GLY A 63 7.01 -11.02 24.01
C GLY A 63 7.59 -12.45 23.88
N PRO A 64 6.71 -13.44 23.67
CA PRO A 64 7.05 -14.87 23.72
C PRO A 64 8.03 -15.37 22.64
N THR A 65 8.30 -14.55 21.64
CA THR A 65 9.17 -14.81 20.48
C THR A 65 10.00 -13.57 20.13
N CYS A 66 10.09 -12.61 21.05
CA CYS A 66 10.76 -11.32 20.88
C CYS A 66 10.31 -10.54 19.63
N GLU A 67 9.03 -10.71 19.25
CA GLU A 67 8.46 -10.14 18.02
C GLU A 67 7.79 -8.77 18.24
N THR A 68 7.40 -8.45 19.47
CA THR A 68 6.82 -7.15 19.80
C THR A 68 7.93 -6.19 20.22
N CYS A 69 7.74 -4.90 19.95
CA CYS A 69 8.65 -3.90 20.50
C CYS A 69 8.25 -3.61 21.94
N SER A 70 9.24 -3.50 22.82
CA SER A 70 9.01 -3.10 24.21
C SER A 70 8.47 -1.67 24.28
N THR A 71 7.97 -1.26 25.44
CA THR A 71 7.51 0.11 25.67
C THR A 71 8.60 1.13 25.30
N GLY A 72 8.18 2.23 24.66
CA GLY A 72 9.10 3.26 24.16
C GLY A 72 9.88 2.89 22.90
N HIS A 73 9.56 1.77 22.24
CA HIS A 73 10.11 1.38 20.95
C HIS A 73 9.00 1.17 19.91
N TYR A 74 9.34 1.32 18.63
CA TYR A 74 8.46 1.03 17.51
C TYR A 74 9.18 0.18 16.47
N ARG A 75 8.40 -0.56 15.67
CA ARG A 75 8.93 -1.52 14.70
C ARG A 75 9.14 -0.88 13.34
N LEU A 76 10.33 -1.07 12.77
CA LEU A 76 10.60 -0.74 11.36
C LEU A 76 11.37 -1.90 10.72
N GLY A 77 10.71 -2.63 9.82
CA GLY A 77 11.24 -3.88 9.27
C GLY A 77 11.44 -4.94 10.37
N SER A 78 12.69 -5.38 10.53
CA SER A 78 13.10 -6.37 11.54
C SER A 78 13.58 -5.80 12.87
N VAL A 79 13.79 -4.48 12.96
CA VAL A 79 14.41 -3.86 14.13
C VAL A 79 13.38 -3.05 14.92
N CYS A 80 13.43 -3.18 16.26
CA CYS A 80 12.74 -2.29 17.16
C CYS A 80 13.64 -1.09 17.47
N MET A 81 13.20 0.10 17.07
CA MET A 81 13.94 1.33 17.33
C MET A 81 13.33 2.10 18.49
N PRO A 82 14.14 2.80 19.31
CA PRO A 82 13.63 3.68 20.34
C PRO A 82 12.80 4.79 19.69
N CYS A 83 11.68 5.14 20.31
CA CYS A 83 10.86 6.27 19.89
C CYS A 83 11.73 7.55 19.89
N PRO A 84 11.76 8.30 18.78
CA PRO A 84 12.63 9.48 18.69
C PRO A 84 12.14 10.54 19.70
N VAL A 85 13.10 11.19 20.37
CA VAL A 85 12.80 12.27 21.33
C VAL A 85 12.10 13.44 20.64
N ALA A 86 12.48 13.70 19.38
CA ALA A 86 11.83 14.67 18.53
C ALA A 86 10.91 13.98 17.52
N PRO A 87 9.64 14.40 17.39
CA PRO A 87 8.69 13.80 16.46
C PRO A 87 8.97 14.27 15.02
N TRP A 88 10.09 13.86 14.42
CA TRP A 88 10.46 14.23 13.05
C TRP A 88 9.37 13.90 12.03
N GLY A 89 8.59 12.83 12.27
CA GLY A 89 7.37 12.54 11.51
C GLY A 89 6.34 13.66 11.56
N ALA A 90 6.10 14.24 12.74
CA ALA A 90 5.20 15.38 12.89
C ALA A 90 5.76 16.65 12.24
N VAL A 91 7.08 16.88 12.31
CA VAL A 91 7.74 18.03 11.64
C VAL A 91 7.59 17.90 10.12
N PHE A 92 7.88 16.73 9.55
CA PHE A 92 7.71 16.46 8.12
C PHE A 92 6.25 16.61 7.69
N LEU A 93 5.32 15.95 8.39
CA LEU A 93 3.89 16.03 8.09
C LEU A 93 3.37 17.46 8.22
N GLY A 94 3.80 18.19 9.24
CA GLY A 94 3.50 19.61 9.42
C GLY A 94 4.02 20.47 8.26
N GLY A 95 5.25 20.20 7.79
CA GLY A 95 5.81 20.86 6.61
C GLY A 95 5.03 20.58 5.32
N VAL A 96 4.66 19.31 5.07
CA VAL A 96 3.82 18.94 3.91
C VAL A 96 2.43 19.59 4.01
N LEU A 97 1.79 19.55 5.18
CA LEU A 97 0.50 20.19 5.41
C LEU A 97 0.58 21.71 5.20
N LEU A 98 1.64 22.36 5.68
CA LEU A 98 1.88 23.78 5.47
C LEU A 98 2.01 24.11 3.97
N ILE A 99 2.79 23.32 3.21
CA ILE A 99 2.90 23.48 1.75
C ILE A 99 1.52 23.34 1.07
N VAL A 100 0.72 22.36 1.47
CA VAL A 100 -0.63 22.14 0.92
C VAL A 100 -1.58 23.29 1.28
N VAL A 101 -1.52 23.82 2.51
CA VAL A 101 -2.31 24.97 2.93
C VAL A 101 -1.91 26.22 2.14
N ILE A 102 -0.61 26.49 2.00
CA ILE A 102 -0.10 27.60 1.18
C ILE A 102 -0.58 27.45 -0.27
N ALA A 103 -0.45 26.25 -0.87
CA ALA A 103 -0.93 25.99 -2.22
C ALA A 103 -2.47 26.19 -2.34
N THR A 104 -3.23 25.82 -1.31
CA THR A 104 -4.69 26.04 -1.26
C THR A 104 -5.05 27.52 -1.15
N ILE A 105 -4.28 28.32 -0.40
CA ILE A 105 -4.49 29.77 -0.30
C ILE A 105 -4.18 30.45 -1.63
N ILE A 106 -3.07 30.07 -2.28
CA ILE A 106 -2.64 30.70 -3.55
C ILE A 106 -3.54 30.30 -4.71
N HIS A 107 -3.95 29.03 -4.80
CA HIS A 107 -4.63 28.49 -5.97
C HIS A 107 -6.12 28.20 -5.75
N GLY A 108 -6.61 28.31 -4.52
CA GLY A 108 -7.90 27.75 -4.12
C GLY A 108 -7.86 26.22 -4.01
N PHE A 109 -8.95 25.64 -3.48
CA PHE A 109 -9.11 24.20 -3.43
C PHE A 109 -9.61 23.66 -4.77
N THR A 110 -8.67 23.38 -5.68
CA THR A 110 -8.96 22.90 -7.05
C THR A 110 -8.80 21.37 -7.18
N ALA A 111 -9.45 20.77 -8.17
CA ALA A 111 -9.31 19.34 -8.47
C ALA A 111 -7.86 18.97 -8.84
N THR A 112 -7.15 19.88 -9.50
CA THR A 112 -5.73 19.73 -9.86
C THR A 112 -4.85 19.66 -8.62
N LEU A 113 -5.08 20.53 -7.63
CA LEU A 113 -4.36 20.48 -6.35
C LEU A 113 -4.64 19.15 -5.62
N ALA A 114 -5.91 18.76 -5.51
CA ALA A 114 -6.31 17.52 -4.85
C ALA A 114 -5.66 16.29 -5.50
N THR A 115 -5.59 16.24 -6.83
CA THR A 115 -4.94 15.15 -7.57
C THR A 115 -3.44 15.08 -7.28
N LYS A 116 -2.74 16.21 -7.25
CA LYS A 116 -1.29 16.27 -6.94
C LYS A 116 -0.99 15.87 -5.49
N VAL A 117 -1.80 16.33 -4.53
CA VAL A 117 -1.68 15.93 -3.11
C VAL A 117 -1.93 14.43 -2.95
N LYS A 118 -2.97 13.92 -3.61
CA LYS A 118 -3.29 12.50 -3.62
C LYS A 118 -2.13 11.65 -4.14
N GLN A 119 -1.55 12.02 -5.29
CA GLN A 119 -0.40 11.30 -5.86
C GLN A 119 0.78 11.20 -4.88
N LEU A 120 1.11 12.28 -4.17
CA LEU A 120 2.11 12.23 -3.10
C LEU A 120 1.72 11.25 -2.00
N GLY A 121 0.46 11.28 -1.55
CA GLY A 121 -0.06 10.33 -0.57
C GLY A 121 0.11 8.88 -0.99
N HIS A 122 -0.21 8.54 -2.26
CA HIS A 122 0.01 7.20 -2.80
C HIS A 122 1.50 6.81 -2.79
N PHE A 123 2.37 7.71 -3.23
CA PHE A 123 3.82 7.48 -3.23
C PHE A 123 4.36 7.19 -1.82
N LEU A 124 4.06 8.06 -0.85
CA LEU A 124 4.51 7.90 0.54
C LEU A 124 3.97 6.62 1.18
N GLN A 125 2.71 6.26 0.92
CA GLN A 125 2.13 5.01 1.41
C GLN A 125 2.82 3.77 0.82
N PHE A 126 3.19 3.78 -0.47
CA PHE A 126 3.91 2.65 -1.05
C PHE A 126 5.36 2.54 -0.57
N LEU A 127 6.02 3.66 -0.28
CA LEU A 127 7.32 3.63 0.41
C LEU A 127 7.18 2.98 1.79
N LEU A 128 6.17 3.39 2.58
CA LEU A 128 5.92 2.82 3.90
C LEU A 128 5.64 1.32 3.83
N LEU A 129 4.74 0.90 2.93
CA LEU A 129 4.43 -0.52 2.72
C LEU A 129 5.65 -1.34 2.30
N SER A 130 6.54 -0.75 1.49
CA SER A 130 7.77 -1.42 1.09
C SER A 130 8.75 -1.55 2.27
N LEU A 131 8.84 -0.55 3.15
CA LEU A 131 9.65 -0.64 4.39
C LEU A 131 9.08 -1.61 5.42
N LYS A 132 7.76 -1.88 5.39
CA LYS A 132 7.14 -2.92 6.22
C LYS A 132 7.54 -4.34 5.81
N MET A 133 8.17 -4.53 4.65
CA MET A 133 8.74 -5.84 4.30
C MET A 133 9.84 -6.24 5.30
N ARG A 134 9.92 -7.55 5.61
CA ARG A 134 10.78 -8.13 6.65
C ARG A 134 12.24 -8.22 6.22
N SER A 135 12.87 -7.07 6.00
CA SER A 135 14.29 -6.97 5.66
C SER A 135 15.01 -6.13 6.71
N ASP A 136 16.25 -6.46 7.03
CA ASP A 136 17.08 -5.58 7.86
C ASP A 136 17.59 -4.45 6.98
N TRP A 137 16.83 -3.37 7.00
CA TRP A 137 17.07 -2.19 6.20
C TRP A 137 18.36 -1.49 6.63
N PRO A 138 19.16 -1.02 5.66
CA PRO A 138 20.32 -0.18 5.92
C PRO A 138 19.94 1.05 6.76
N SER A 139 20.79 1.40 7.73
CA SER A 139 20.57 2.52 8.65
C SER A 139 20.30 3.83 7.92
N LEU A 140 20.97 4.08 6.80
CA LEU A 140 20.76 5.26 5.96
C LEU A 140 19.31 5.37 5.46
N ILE A 141 18.72 4.25 5.00
CA ILE A 141 17.34 4.22 4.50
C ILE A 141 16.36 4.43 5.65
N VAL A 142 16.60 3.72 6.75
CA VAL A 142 15.81 3.81 7.98
C VAL A 142 15.76 5.24 8.53
N GLN A 143 16.91 5.89 8.65
CA GLN A 143 17.02 7.26 9.14
C GLN A 143 16.35 8.25 8.18
N SER A 144 16.54 8.06 6.87
CA SER A 144 15.95 8.95 5.85
C SER A 144 14.43 8.85 5.79
N LEU A 145 13.86 7.71 6.16
CA LEU A 145 12.42 7.42 6.02
C LEU A 145 11.69 7.27 7.35
N VAL A 146 12.34 7.68 8.45
CA VAL A 146 11.80 7.61 9.82
C VAL A 146 10.48 8.37 9.99
N PHE A 147 10.18 9.33 9.10
CA PHE A 147 8.96 10.12 9.12
C PHE A 147 7.75 9.39 8.50
N LEU A 148 7.96 8.37 7.65
CA LEU A 148 6.90 7.73 6.89
C LEU A 148 5.76 7.09 7.73
N PRO A 149 6.00 6.54 8.94
CA PRO A 149 4.91 5.99 9.75
C PRO A 149 3.76 6.98 10.03
N SER A 150 4.00 8.29 10.00
CA SER A 150 2.92 9.28 10.15
C SER A 150 1.93 9.30 8.97
N VAL A 151 2.27 8.65 7.86
CA VAL A 151 1.49 8.58 6.61
C VAL A 151 0.69 7.27 6.50
N ASP A 152 0.72 6.42 7.55
CA ASP A 152 0.00 5.15 7.55
C ASP A 152 -1.53 5.34 7.55
N PHE A 153 -2.03 6.52 7.95
CA PHE A 153 -3.47 6.89 7.96
C PHE A 153 -4.40 5.78 8.51
N ASN A 154 -3.95 5.03 9.52
CA ASN A 154 -4.65 3.85 10.05
C ASN A 154 -5.01 2.80 8.99
N LEU A 155 -4.09 2.49 8.07
CA LEU A 155 -4.18 1.31 7.20
C LEU A 155 -4.43 0.03 8.03
N HIS A 156 -3.91 0.00 9.26
CA HIS A 156 -4.15 -1.03 10.25
C HIS A 156 -5.63 -1.26 10.58
N THR A 157 -6.55 -0.31 10.35
CA THR A 157 -8.00 -0.53 10.53
C THR A 157 -8.58 -1.50 9.49
N PHE A 158 -7.95 -1.64 8.31
CA PHE A 158 -8.36 -2.62 7.31
C PHE A 158 -7.87 -4.04 7.63
N ILE A 159 -6.85 -4.17 8.49
CA ILE A 159 -6.25 -5.45 8.87
C ILE A 159 -7.23 -6.32 9.68
N PRO A 160 -7.93 -5.85 10.73
CA PRO A 160 -8.92 -6.62 11.48
C PRO A 160 -9.95 -7.34 10.61
N ALA A 161 -10.47 -6.68 9.56
CA ALA A 161 -11.43 -7.30 8.65
C ALA A 161 -10.82 -8.46 7.85
N ALA A 162 -9.55 -8.34 7.45
CA ALA A 162 -8.83 -9.39 6.74
C ALA A 162 -8.30 -10.50 7.67
N THR A 163 -7.83 -10.17 8.88
CA THR A 163 -7.39 -11.15 9.89
C THR A 163 -8.56 -11.93 10.49
N LEU A 164 -9.74 -11.33 10.67
CA LEU A 164 -10.94 -12.06 11.13
C LEU A 164 -11.35 -13.14 10.11
N VAL A 165 -11.18 -12.84 8.83
CA VAL A 165 -11.44 -13.77 7.73
C VAL A 165 -10.32 -14.83 7.64
N ILE A 166 -9.05 -14.48 7.82
CA ILE A 166 -7.91 -15.42 7.84
C ILE A 166 -7.92 -16.34 9.06
N ARG A 167 -8.33 -15.87 10.23
CA ARG A 167 -8.54 -16.74 11.41
C ARG A 167 -9.71 -17.70 11.20
N ALA A 168 -10.78 -17.28 10.53
CA ALA A 168 -11.83 -18.21 10.09
C ALA A 168 -11.31 -19.27 9.09
N PHE A 169 -10.19 -19.00 8.39
CA PHE A 169 -9.51 -19.94 7.50
C PHE A 169 -8.48 -20.86 8.19
N ALA A 170 -8.04 -20.57 9.42
CA ALA A 170 -6.87 -21.20 10.04
C ALA A 170 -7.17 -22.24 11.14
N CYS A 171 -8.35 -22.86 11.18
CA CYS A 171 -8.61 -24.03 12.01
C CYS A 171 -7.90 -25.27 11.43
N GLN A 172 -6.60 -25.35 11.64
CA GLN A 172 -5.82 -26.57 11.47
C GLN A 172 -5.49 -27.10 12.87
N ASN A 173 -5.98 -28.30 13.21
CA ASN A 173 -5.78 -29.02 14.48
C ASN A 173 -4.30 -29.40 14.77
N THR A 174 -3.34 -28.64 14.25
CA THR A 174 -1.90 -28.81 14.48
C THR A 174 -1.29 -27.67 15.30
N LEU A 175 -2.05 -26.63 15.67
CA LEU A 175 -1.66 -25.76 16.77
C LEU A 175 -2.18 -26.37 18.08
N SER A 176 -1.26 -26.88 18.90
CA SER A 176 -1.54 -27.36 20.24
C SER A 176 -2.28 -26.28 21.04
N THR A 177 -3.34 -26.72 21.71
CA THR A 177 -4.39 -25.97 22.41
C THR A 177 -3.96 -25.14 23.63
N ASP A 178 -2.68 -24.75 23.76
CA ASP A 178 -2.17 -24.08 24.97
C ASP A 178 -1.72 -22.63 24.76
N VAL A 179 -2.19 -21.96 23.71
CA VAL A 179 -2.10 -20.49 23.64
C VAL A 179 -3.24 -19.90 24.47
N VAL A 180 -3.08 -19.92 25.79
CA VAL A 180 -3.86 -19.10 26.71
C VAL A 180 -3.45 -17.66 26.48
N LEU A 181 -4.26 -16.94 25.70
CA LEU A 181 -4.22 -15.49 25.64
C LEU A 181 -4.72 -14.96 26.99
N ASP A 182 -3.77 -14.49 27.82
CA ASP A 182 -4.06 -13.75 29.03
C ASP A 182 -4.96 -12.55 28.71
N HIS A 183 -6.01 -12.41 29.51
CA HIS A 183 -7.29 -11.77 29.16
C HIS A 183 -7.35 -10.27 29.42
N THR A 184 -6.23 -9.59 29.66
CA THR A 184 -6.34 -8.28 30.33
C THR A 184 -6.57 -7.08 29.44
N ASP A 185 -6.51 -7.15 28.10
CA ASP A 185 -6.95 -6.01 27.28
C ASP A 185 -7.42 -6.40 25.85
N ASN A 186 -8.75 -6.54 25.68
CA ASN A 186 -9.60 -6.20 24.51
C ASN A 186 -9.11 -6.57 23.08
N VAL A 187 -9.81 -7.25 22.17
CA VAL A 187 -11.19 -7.74 21.95
C VAL A 187 -11.06 -8.73 20.77
N PHE A 188 -11.57 -9.96 20.86
CA PHE A 188 -12.27 -10.70 19.78
C PHE A 188 -12.75 -12.05 20.32
N LEU A 189 -14.09 -12.20 20.37
CA LEU A 189 -14.85 -13.34 20.87
C LEU A 189 -14.80 -14.53 19.90
N TYR A 190 -14.49 -15.74 20.37
CA TYR A 190 -15.16 -16.98 19.96
C TYR A 190 -15.04 -18.05 21.07
N ASP A 191 -16.17 -18.68 21.36
CA ASP A 191 -16.35 -19.81 22.28
C ASP A 191 -15.78 -21.09 21.65
N GLN A 192 -14.89 -21.79 22.37
CA GLN A 192 -14.11 -22.94 21.88
C GLN A 192 -14.83 -24.30 22.05
N GLN A 193 -16.11 -24.33 22.44
CA GLN A 193 -16.78 -25.60 22.81
C GLN A 193 -17.34 -26.46 21.66
N HIS A 194 -17.06 -26.18 20.38
CA HIS A 194 -17.58 -27.00 19.26
C HIS A 194 -16.46 -27.70 18.47
N THR A 195 -16.48 -29.04 18.50
CA THR A 195 -15.50 -29.93 17.85
C THR A 195 -15.71 -30.01 16.34
N CYS A 196 -14.63 -29.78 15.58
CA CYS A 196 -14.59 -29.59 14.13
C CYS A 196 -14.82 -30.85 13.24
N SER A 197 -15.58 -31.86 13.68
CA SER A 197 -15.63 -33.16 12.99
C SER A 197 -16.75 -33.34 11.96
N GLU A 198 -17.78 -32.48 11.87
CA GLU A 198 -19.01 -32.82 11.11
C GLU A 198 -19.42 -31.85 9.98
N MET A 199 -18.49 -31.09 9.41
CA MET A 199 -18.70 -30.54 8.07
C MET A 199 -17.40 -30.61 7.27
N PRO A 200 -17.45 -30.88 5.94
CA PRO A 200 -16.26 -30.90 5.13
C PRO A 200 -15.72 -29.48 5.06
N PHE A 201 -14.77 -29.20 5.94
CA PHE A 201 -14.12 -27.91 6.14
C PHE A 201 -13.59 -27.30 4.83
N GLN A 202 -13.23 -28.15 3.86
CA GLN A 202 -12.86 -27.74 2.50
C GLN A 202 -14.00 -27.06 1.73
N ILE A 203 -15.26 -27.46 1.94
CA ILE A 203 -16.43 -26.81 1.34
C ILE A 203 -16.66 -25.44 1.96
N ILE A 204 -16.53 -25.31 3.29
CA ILE A 204 -16.62 -24.01 3.97
C ILE A 204 -15.45 -23.11 3.55
N GLN A 205 -14.24 -23.64 3.42
CA GLN A 205 -13.05 -22.92 2.98
C GLN A 205 -13.17 -22.45 1.52
N ALA A 206 -13.68 -23.30 0.62
CA ALA A 206 -13.96 -22.93 -0.77
C ALA A 206 -15.08 -21.89 -0.87
N LEU A 207 -16.17 -22.05 -0.09
CA LEU A 207 -17.28 -21.09 -0.04
C LEU A 207 -16.85 -19.75 0.57
N SER A 208 -15.97 -19.73 1.57
CA SER A 208 -15.44 -18.51 2.19
C SER A 208 -14.43 -17.79 1.30
N LEU A 209 -13.55 -18.51 0.59
CA LEU A 209 -12.66 -17.91 -0.42
C LEU A 209 -13.49 -17.36 -1.59
N LEU A 210 -14.47 -18.13 -2.05
CA LEU A 210 -15.42 -17.72 -3.07
C LEU A 210 -16.21 -16.49 -2.60
N TYR A 211 -16.64 -16.44 -1.34
CA TYR A 211 -17.30 -15.28 -0.74
C TYR A 211 -16.37 -14.07 -0.65
N LEU A 212 -15.10 -14.21 -0.28
CA LEU A 212 -14.16 -13.07 -0.26
C LEU A 212 -13.90 -12.54 -1.67
N VAL A 213 -13.65 -13.44 -2.62
CA VAL A 213 -13.46 -13.06 -4.03
C VAL A 213 -14.74 -12.44 -4.60
N LEU A 214 -15.92 -13.01 -4.35
CA LEU A 214 -17.19 -12.48 -4.85
C LEU A 214 -17.62 -11.22 -4.13
N MET A 215 -17.68 -11.20 -2.79
CA MET A 215 -18.32 -10.13 -2.02
C MET A 215 -17.39 -9.01 -1.56
N VAL A 216 -16.09 -9.28 -1.39
CA VAL A 216 -15.11 -8.27 -0.94
C VAL A 216 -14.33 -7.68 -2.12
N ILE A 217 -14.08 -8.48 -3.15
CA ILE A 217 -13.30 -8.02 -4.32
C ILE A 217 -14.21 -7.75 -5.51
N LEU A 218 -14.91 -8.76 -6.04
CA LEU A 218 -15.66 -8.64 -7.29
C LEU A 218 -16.97 -7.87 -7.15
N LEU A 219 -17.65 -7.90 -6.01
CA LEU A 219 -18.91 -7.20 -5.76
C LEU A 219 -18.65 -5.72 -5.52
N PRO A 220 -17.65 -5.27 -4.74
CA PRO A 220 -17.35 -3.85 -4.63
C PRO A 220 -16.73 -3.34 -5.93
N LEU A 221 -15.92 -4.12 -6.65
CA LEU A 221 -15.46 -3.75 -7.99
C LEU A 221 -16.62 -3.70 -8.99
N GLY A 222 -17.55 -4.66 -8.93
CA GLY A 222 -18.71 -4.78 -9.81
C GLY A 222 -19.74 -3.71 -9.55
N LEU A 223 -20.08 -3.43 -8.28
CA LEU A 223 -20.95 -2.34 -7.85
C LEU A 223 -20.28 -0.99 -8.07
N SER A 224 -18.99 -0.84 -7.80
CA SER A 224 -18.26 0.39 -8.14
C SER A 224 -18.25 0.59 -9.65
N PHE A 225 -17.97 -0.44 -10.45
CA PHE A 225 -18.02 -0.37 -11.91
C PHE A 225 -19.43 -0.10 -12.42
N TRP A 226 -20.45 -0.71 -11.83
CA TRP A 226 -21.86 -0.58 -12.19
C TRP A 226 -22.41 0.80 -11.83
N ILE A 227 -22.15 1.29 -10.62
CA ILE A 227 -22.47 2.65 -10.17
C ILE A 227 -21.66 3.66 -10.98
N LEU A 228 -20.36 3.45 -11.21
CA LEU A 228 -19.54 4.27 -12.11
C LEU A 228 -19.93 4.13 -13.57
N ARG A 229 -20.78 3.18 -13.97
CA ARG A 229 -21.31 3.05 -15.34
C ARG A 229 -22.67 3.70 -15.45
N LEU A 230 -23.59 3.45 -14.51
CA LEU A 230 -24.94 4.04 -14.43
C LEU A 230 -24.90 5.53 -14.10
N ARG A 231 -24.15 5.90 -13.07
CA ARG A 231 -24.01 7.30 -12.64
C ARG A 231 -23.23 8.10 -13.68
N LYS A 232 -22.23 7.50 -14.35
CA LYS A 232 -21.47 8.12 -15.45
C LYS A 232 -22.29 8.27 -16.73
N PHE A 233 -23.14 7.31 -17.10
CA PHE A 233 -24.00 7.47 -18.29
C PHE A 233 -25.12 8.50 -18.08
N ASN A 234 -25.69 8.59 -16.88
CA ASN A 234 -26.73 9.59 -16.59
C ASN A 234 -26.14 10.98 -16.28
N LEU A 235 -25.02 11.08 -15.55
CA LEU A 235 -24.38 12.38 -15.24
C LEU A 235 -23.61 12.97 -16.43
N LEU A 236 -22.93 12.18 -17.28
CA LEU A 236 -22.33 12.75 -18.51
C LEU A 236 -23.40 13.26 -19.48
N LYS A 237 -24.63 12.75 -19.40
CA LYS A 237 -25.70 13.15 -20.32
C LYS A 237 -26.46 14.39 -19.84
N GLN A 238 -26.40 14.73 -18.55
CA GLN A 238 -27.17 15.84 -17.96
C GLN A 238 -26.34 16.93 -17.24
N ASN A 239 -25.16 16.63 -16.69
CA ASN A 239 -24.44 17.51 -15.75
C ASN A 239 -22.98 17.81 -16.14
N LEU A 240 -22.63 17.65 -17.42
CA LEU A 240 -21.28 17.93 -17.95
C LEU A 240 -20.85 19.39 -17.70
N VAL A 241 -21.80 20.30 -17.49
CA VAL A 241 -21.59 21.74 -17.28
C VAL A 241 -21.35 22.11 -15.81
N THR A 242 -21.90 21.37 -14.84
CA THR A 242 -21.93 21.80 -13.41
C THR A 242 -20.97 21.05 -12.50
N GLN A 243 -20.67 19.79 -12.81
CA GLN A 243 -19.70 18.97 -12.05
C GLN A 243 -18.56 18.42 -12.92
N GLY A 244 -18.40 18.97 -14.13
CA GLY A 244 -17.32 18.63 -15.05
C GLY A 244 -15.96 18.65 -14.36
N TRP A 245 -15.67 19.71 -13.60
CA TRP A 245 -14.41 19.97 -12.91
C TRP A 245 -13.85 18.82 -12.05
N MET A 246 -14.69 18.00 -11.41
CA MET A 246 -14.20 16.85 -10.60
C MET A 246 -13.77 15.66 -11.48
N TYR A 247 -14.20 15.63 -12.75
CA TYR A 247 -13.95 14.56 -13.72
C TYR A 247 -13.17 15.02 -14.97
N GLU A 248 -12.93 16.33 -15.12
CA GLU A 248 -12.35 16.98 -16.29
C GLU A 248 -10.86 16.71 -16.44
N SER A 249 -10.13 16.59 -15.33
CA SER A 249 -8.71 16.20 -15.34
C SER A 249 -8.49 14.75 -15.82
N TYR A 250 -9.56 13.95 -15.96
CA TYR A 250 -9.47 12.52 -16.22
C TYR A 250 -9.95 12.14 -17.62
N ARG A 251 -9.13 11.39 -18.37
CA ARG A 251 -9.56 10.76 -19.63
C ARG A 251 -10.53 9.62 -19.30
N ARG A 252 -11.46 9.26 -20.19
CA ARG A 252 -12.43 8.15 -19.97
C ARG A 252 -11.80 6.83 -19.48
N ARG A 253 -10.52 6.60 -19.79
CA ARG A 253 -9.68 5.45 -19.39
C ARG A 253 -9.28 5.45 -17.88
N PHE A 254 -9.42 6.58 -17.19
CA PHE A 254 -8.90 6.78 -15.83
C PHE A 254 -9.70 6.09 -14.73
N CYS A 255 -11.00 5.84 -14.92
CA CYS A 255 -11.83 5.17 -13.91
C CYS A 255 -11.31 3.77 -13.53
N VAL A 256 -10.43 3.18 -14.35
CA VAL A 256 -9.83 1.87 -14.10
C VAL A 256 -8.51 1.97 -13.34
N LEU A 257 -7.76 3.08 -13.46
CA LEU A 257 -6.44 3.19 -12.83
C LEU A 257 -6.55 3.26 -11.30
N GLU A 258 -7.51 4.01 -10.79
CA GLU A 258 -7.68 4.18 -9.36
C GLU A 258 -7.92 2.84 -8.63
N PRO A 259 -8.86 1.98 -9.09
CA PRO A 259 -8.97 0.61 -8.58
C PRO A 259 -7.67 -0.19 -8.67
N ILE A 260 -6.90 -0.06 -9.76
CA ILE A 260 -5.62 -0.78 -9.92
C ILE A 260 -4.63 -0.35 -8.83
N VAL A 261 -4.50 0.94 -8.55
CA VAL A 261 -3.60 1.44 -7.50
C VAL A 261 -4.03 0.95 -6.13
N MET A 262 -5.33 0.98 -5.82
CA MET A 262 -5.84 0.48 -4.54
C MET A 262 -5.70 -1.03 -4.42
N MET A 263 -5.97 -1.79 -5.48
CA MET A 263 -5.75 -3.23 -5.53
C MET A 263 -4.28 -3.57 -5.27
N ARG A 264 -3.35 -2.83 -5.88
CA ARG A 264 -1.91 -2.97 -5.64
C ARG A 264 -1.58 -2.75 -4.16
N LYS A 265 -2.12 -1.72 -3.51
CA LYS A 265 -1.92 -1.50 -2.06
C LYS A 265 -2.46 -2.65 -1.22
N VAL A 266 -3.71 -3.05 -1.45
CA VAL A 266 -4.33 -4.16 -0.71
C VAL A 266 -3.51 -5.42 -0.85
N LEU A 267 -3.06 -5.75 -2.06
CA LEU A 267 -2.24 -6.92 -2.30
C LEU A 267 -0.87 -6.80 -1.62
N SER A 268 -0.22 -5.64 -1.64
CA SER A 268 1.02 -5.41 -0.90
C SER A 268 0.83 -5.57 0.61
N ILE A 269 -0.27 -5.06 1.19
CA ILE A 269 -0.61 -5.24 2.62
C ILE A 269 -0.83 -6.72 2.93
N LEU A 270 -1.61 -7.43 2.10
CA LEU A 270 -1.84 -8.87 2.26
C LEU A 270 -0.52 -9.65 2.27
N LEU A 271 0.42 -9.27 1.40
CA LEU A 271 1.74 -9.91 1.29
C LEU A 271 2.69 -9.53 2.43
N THR A 272 2.57 -8.33 3.01
CA THR A 272 3.47 -7.88 4.09
C THR A 272 3.00 -8.30 5.48
N ASP A 273 1.70 -8.20 5.73
CA ASP A 273 1.17 -8.26 7.09
C ASP A 273 0.51 -9.60 7.39
N LEU A 274 -0.08 -10.26 6.39
CA LEU A 274 -0.93 -11.43 6.61
C LEU A 274 -0.24 -12.75 6.30
N TYR A 275 0.58 -12.79 5.25
CA TYR A 275 1.29 -14.01 4.87
C TYR A 275 2.79 -13.86 5.12
N PRO A 276 3.37 -14.58 6.10
CA PRO A 276 4.81 -14.64 6.31
C PRO A 276 5.48 -15.47 5.19
N LEU A 277 5.40 -14.99 3.94
CA LEU A 277 6.13 -15.58 2.84
C LEU A 277 7.64 -15.42 3.05
N GLN A 278 8.42 -16.28 2.41
CA GLN A 278 9.86 -16.05 2.29
C GLN A 278 10.10 -14.66 1.70
N LEU A 279 11.07 -13.93 2.28
CA LEU A 279 11.38 -12.54 1.94
C LEU A 279 11.56 -12.35 0.42
N LEU A 280 12.27 -13.29 -0.23
CA LEU A 280 12.51 -13.28 -1.67
C LEU A 280 11.20 -13.36 -2.48
N ALA A 281 10.27 -14.23 -2.08
CA ALA A 281 8.97 -14.39 -2.73
C ALA A 281 8.11 -13.12 -2.53
N GLN A 282 8.09 -12.58 -1.32
CA GLN A 282 7.38 -11.34 -1.01
C GLN A 282 7.90 -10.16 -1.83
N ALA A 283 9.22 -9.95 -1.85
CA ALA A 283 9.88 -8.89 -2.62
C ALA A 283 9.65 -9.09 -4.12
N GLY A 284 9.78 -10.31 -4.63
CA GLY A 284 9.56 -10.66 -6.03
C GLY A 284 8.13 -10.39 -6.50
N VAL A 285 7.11 -10.79 -5.71
CA VAL A 285 5.70 -10.52 -6.05
C VAL A 285 5.41 -9.02 -6.02
N ASN A 286 5.86 -8.30 -4.97
CA ASN A 286 5.68 -6.84 -4.90
C ASN A 286 6.38 -6.11 -6.06
N LEU A 287 7.59 -6.53 -6.43
CA LEU A 287 8.33 -5.98 -7.56
C LEU A 287 7.59 -6.23 -8.89
N CYS A 288 7.02 -7.42 -9.08
CA CYS A 288 6.21 -7.74 -10.25
C CYS A 288 4.95 -6.87 -10.33
N LEU A 289 4.24 -6.67 -9.21
CA LEU A 289 3.07 -5.80 -9.15
C LEU A 289 3.43 -4.34 -9.48
N SER A 290 4.54 -3.85 -8.92
CA SER A 290 5.07 -2.51 -9.21
C SER A 290 5.51 -2.36 -10.67
N GLY A 291 6.15 -3.38 -11.24
CA GLY A 291 6.56 -3.40 -12.64
C GLY A 291 5.40 -3.43 -13.63
N ILE A 292 4.37 -4.25 -13.36
CA ILE A 292 3.12 -4.26 -14.14
C ILE A 292 2.44 -2.89 -14.06
N TYR A 293 2.38 -2.32 -12.86
CA TYR A 293 1.80 -0.98 -12.68
C TYR A 293 2.59 0.09 -13.46
N LEU A 294 3.92 0.06 -13.42
CA LEU A 294 4.77 0.96 -14.20
C LEU A 294 4.48 0.84 -15.70
N LEU A 295 4.36 -0.39 -16.21
CA LEU A 295 4.01 -0.64 -17.60
C LEU A 295 2.62 -0.09 -17.96
N VAL A 296 1.64 -0.23 -17.06
CA VAL A 296 0.30 0.37 -17.21
C VAL A 296 0.36 1.90 -17.24
N VAL A 297 1.19 2.53 -16.39
CA VAL A 297 1.36 3.99 -16.38
C VAL A 297 2.03 4.48 -17.68
N VAL A 298 3.12 3.83 -18.09
CA VAL A 298 3.90 4.21 -19.28
C VAL A 298 3.09 4.03 -20.57
N LEU A 299 2.39 2.90 -20.73
CA LEU A 299 1.59 2.60 -21.91
C LEU A 299 0.21 3.29 -21.88
N GLY A 300 -0.40 3.35 -20.70
CA GLY A 300 -1.75 3.88 -20.51
C GLY A 300 -1.82 5.41 -20.53
N ARG A 301 -0.73 6.08 -20.10
CA ARG A 301 -0.63 7.53 -19.89
C ARG A 301 -1.92 8.09 -19.27
N PRO A 302 -2.23 7.67 -18.03
CA PRO A 302 -3.53 7.93 -17.44
C PRO A 302 -3.84 9.41 -17.27
N TYR A 303 -2.81 10.24 -17.04
CA TYR A 303 -2.95 11.66 -16.83
C TYR A 303 -2.92 12.44 -18.14
N ARG A 304 -3.69 13.54 -18.22
CA ARG A 304 -3.57 14.49 -19.33
C ARG A 304 -2.25 15.24 -19.19
N PRO A 305 -1.51 15.47 -20.30
CA PRO A 305 -0.32 16.30 -20.24
C PRO A 305 -0.73 17.72 -19.83
N ALA A 306 -0.02 18.27 -18.85
CA ALA A 306 -0.16 19.67 -18.50
C ALA A 306 0.33 20.52 -19.68
N LYS A 307 -0.34 21.62 -19.99
CA LYS A 307 0.10 22.51 -21.06
C LYS A 307 0.77 23.73 -20.44
N TRP A 308 2.02 23.97 -20.78
CA TRP A 308 2.81 25.07 -20.21
C TRP A 308 3.30 25.97 -21.34
N ARG A 309 3.23 27.29 -21.17
CA ARG A 309 3.78 28.26 -22.12
C ARG A 309 5.27 28.47 -21.84
N VAL A 310 6.13 28.01 -22.74
CA VAL A 310 7.59 28.20 -22.68
C VAL A 310 8.02 28.96 -23.93
N CYS A 311 8.61 30.14 -23.76
CA CYS A 311 9.03 31.02 -24.87
C CYS A 311 7.92 31.30 -25.89
N GLY A 312 6.69 31.56 -25.40
CA GLY A 312 5.53 31.86 -26.25
C GLY A 312 4.87 30.64 -26.92
N LYS A 313 5.48 29.45 -26.87
CA LYS A 313 4.89 28.22 -27.40
C LYS A 313 4.23 27.42 -26.28
N VAL A 314 3.02 26.90 -26.55
CA VAL A 314 2.33 25.98 -25.63
C VAL A 314 2.91 24.58 -25.82
N LEU A 315 3.68 24.11 -24.85
CA LEU A 315 4.28 22.77 -24.85
C LEU A 315 3.45 21.84 -23.95
N PRO A 316 3.05 20.65 -24.42
CA PRO A 316 2.49 19.62 -23.56
C PRO A 316 3.61 18.97 -22.74
N LEU A 317 3.59 19.15 -21.42
CA LEU A 317 4.49 18.54 -20.45
C LEU A 317 3.75 17.45 -19.66
N ASP A 318 4.26 16.23 -19.72
CA ASP A 318 3.60 15.07 -19.12
C ASP A 318 4.01 14.82 -17.66
N LEU A 319 4.08 15.90 -16.86
CA LEU A 319 4.66 15.89 -15.51
C LEU A 319 4.01 14.86 -14.58
N HIS A 320 2.70 14.68 -14.65
CA HIS A 320 1.97 13.72 -13.81
C HIS A 320 2.36 12.28 -14.11
N ASN A 321 2.47 11.89 -15.38
CA ASN A 321 2.92 10.55 -15.77
C ASN A 321 4.41 10.34 -15.44
N ILE A 322 5.24 11.39 -15.59
CA ILE A 322 6.66 11.35 -15.18
C ILE A 322 6.79 11.14 -13.66
N PHE A 323 6.02 11.88 -12.86
CA PHE A 323 6.00 11.72 -11.40
C PHE A 323 5.59 10.31 -10.99
N GLU A 324 4.47 9.80 -11.52
CA GLU A 324 3.98 8.47 -11.20
C GLU A 324 4.96 7.37 -11.61
N GLY A 325 5.62 7.54 -12.76
CA GLY A 325 6.69 6.67 -13.23
C GLY A 325 7.90 6.68 -12.29
N LEU A 326 8.41 7.86 -11.94
CA LEU A 326 9.56 8.02 -11.06
C LEU A 326 9.28 7.49 -9.64
N ALA A 327 8.10 7.80 -9.10
CA ALA A 327 7.61 7.27 -7.83
C ALA A 327 7.55 5.74 -7.84
N THR A 328 7.07 5.14 -8.94
CA THR A 328 7.01 3.68 -9.06
C THR A 328 8.40 3.06 -9.20
N VAL A 329 9.32 3.69 -9.96
CA VAL A 329 10.73 3.25 -10.05
C VAL A 329 11.39 3.30 -8.67
N CYS A 330 11.10 4.33 -7.87
CA CYS A 330 11.59 4.45 -6.50
C CYS A 330 11.11 3.29 -5.61
N VAL A 331 9.82 2.95 -5.70
CA VAL A 331 9.25 1.81 -4.98
C VAL A 331 9.85 0.49 -5.46
N CYS A 332 10.02 0.30 -6.78
CA CYS A 332 10.69 -0.89 -7.33
C CYS A 332 12.13 -1.01 -6.80
N TYR A 333 12.89 0.09 -6.79
CA TYR A 333 14.27 0.09 -6.30
C TYR A 333 14.32 -0.35 -4.83
N LEU A 334 13.44 0.20 -3.98
CA LEU A 334 13.32 -0.19 -2.58
C LEU A 334 12.95 -1.68 -2.45
N GLN A 335 12.12 -2.22 -3.35
CA GLN A 335 11.74 -3.64 -3.37
C GLN A 335 12.82 -4.59 -3.90
N VAL A 336 13.81 -4.09 -4.63
CA VAL A 336 14.96 -4.87 -5.10
C VAL A 336 15.99 -5.09 -3.99
N ILE A 337 16.08 -4.17 -3.01
CA ILE A 337 17.08 -4.24 -1.93
C ILE A 337 17.04 -5.58 -1.17
N PRO A 338 15.88 -6.09 -0.71
CA PRO A 338 15.82 -7.40 -0.05
C PRO A 338 16.34 -8.55 -0.92
N ILE A 339 16.10 -8.51 -2.23
CA ILE A 339 16.55 -9.53 -3.18
C ILE A 339 18.07 -9.49 -3.35
N VAL A 340 18.63 -8.29 -3.50
CA VAL A 340 20.07 -8.08 -3.65
C VAL A 340 20.81 -8.43 -2.35
N LYS A 341 20.20 -8.16 -1.19
CA LYS A 341 20.74 -8.53 0.11
C LYS A 341 20.80 -10.04 0.31
N GLU A 342 19.72 -10.76 -0.03
CA GLU A 342 19.69 -12.24 0.03
C GLU A 342 20.71 -12.89 -0.91
N ALA A 343 21.08 -12.21 -1.99
CA ALA A 343 22.10 -12.67 -2.94
C ALA A 343 23.54 -12.31 -2.54
N ASP A 344 23.77 -11.73 -1.34
CA ASP A 344 25.06 -11.20 -0.89
C ASP A 344 25.70 -10.17 -1.86
N LEU A 345 24.88 -9.48 -2.65
CA LEU A 345 25.30 -8.46 -3.62
C LEU A 345 25.08 -7.03 -3.11
N TYR A 346 24.61 -6.88 -1.86
CA TYR A 346 24.28 -5.58 -1.30
C TYR A 346 25.56 -4.79 -0.95
N SER A 347 25.60 -3.52 -1.37
CA SER A 347 26.65 -2.57 -1.01
C SER A 347 26.05 -1.41 -0.22
N ASP A 348 26.76 -0.92 0.80
CA ASP A 348 26.31 0.21 1.64
C ASP A 348 25.95 1.46 0.83
N TYR A 349 26.56 1.64 -0.35
CA TYR A 349 26.28 2.76 -1.25
C TYR A 349 24.95 2.64 -1.99
N MET A 350 24.30 1.47 -2.01
CA MET A 350 23.02 1.29 -2.71
C MET A 350 21.87 2.12 -2.11
N GLY A 351 22.01 2.58 -0.86
CA GLY A 351 21.07 3.52 -0.26
C GLY A 351 21.12 4.94 -0.85
N ILE A 352 22.27 5.38 -1.38
CA ILE A 352 22.45 6.74 -1.90
C ILE A 352 21.57 6.99 -3.14
N PRO A 353 21.57 6.14 -4.19
CA PRO A 353 20.68 6.30 -5.34
C PRO A 353 19.20 6.35 -4.94
N LEU A 354 18.78 5.57 -3.94
CA LEU A 354 17.41 5.60 -3.45
C LEU A 354 17.05 6.96 -2.84
N VAL A 355 17.90 7.49 -1.95
CA VAL A 355 17.67 8.80 -1.32
C VAL A 355 17.63 9.92 -2.38
N VAL A 356 18.52 9.86 -3.37
CA VAL A 356 18.51 10.80 -4.52
C VAL A 356 17.20 10.67 -5.29
N LEU A 357 16.74 9.46 -5.59
CA LEU A 357 15.51 9.21 -6.33
C LEU A 357 14.26 9.68 -5.60
N ILE A 358 14.19 9.47 -4.28
CA ILE A 358 13.13 10.01 -3.42
C ILE A 358 13.15 11.54 -3.47
N SER A 359 14.32 12.15 -3.31
CA SER A 359 14.50 13.61 -3.32
C SER A 359 14.09 14.21 -4.67
N CYS A 360 14.49 13.60 -5.79
CA CYS A 360 14.06 14.01 -7.12
C CYS A 360 12.53 13.88 -7.31
N THR A 361 11.92 12.83 -6.78
CA THR A 361 10.47 12.62 -6.84
C THR A 361 9.71 13.70 -6.05
N LEU A 362 10.17 14.01 -4.84
CA LEU A 362 9.60 15.09 -4.02
C LEU A 362 9.80 16.46 -4.65
N LEU A 363 10.98 16.74 -5.22
CA LEU A 363 11.24 17.98 -5.94
C LEU A 363 10.30 18.14 -7.15
N LEU A 364 10.11 17.08 -7.93
CA LEU A 364 9.18 17.08 -9.05
C LEU A 364 7.74 17.38 -8.59
N TRP A 365 7.31 16.82 -7.46
CA TRP A 365 6.01 17.12 -6.87
C TRP A 365 5.87 18.61 -6.49
N VAL A 366 6.89 19.21 -5.88
CA VAL A 366 6.90 20.65 -5.57
C VAL A 366 6.81 21.48 -6.86
N ILE A 367 7.54 21.12 -7.92
CA ILE A 367 7.45 21.77 -9.23
C ILE A 367 6.03 21.68 -9.81
N MET A 368 5.38 20.52 -9.67
CA MET A 368 4.00 20.32 -10.12
C MET A 368 3.00 21.20 -9.34
N LEU A 369 3.22 21.41 -8.04
CA LEU A 369 2.40 22.34 -7.25
C LEU A 369 2.61 23.78 -7.68
N ALA A 370 3.86 24.22 -7.83
CA ALA A 370 4.17 25.57 -8.28
C ALA A 370 3.61 25.87 -9.69
N GLY A 371 3.44 24.84 -10.52
CA GLY A 371 2.86 24.93 -11.85
C GLY A 371 1.34 25.12 -11.90
N ILE A 372 0.59 24.94 -10.79
CA ILE A 372 -0.88 24.96 -10.79
C ILE A 372 -1.43 26.29 -11.35
N SER A 373 -0.89 27.44 -10.91
CA SER A 373 -1.38 28.74 -11.37
C SER A 373 -1.27 28.91 -12.89
N LYS A 374 -0.18 28.42 -13.49
CA LYS A 374 0.03 28.48 -14.95
C LYS A 374 -0.91 27.55 -15.71
N GLU A 375 -1.23 26.40 -15.13
CA GLU A 375 -2.18 25.45 -15.72
C GLU A 375 -3.59 26.06 -15.75
N ILE A 376 -4.04 26.66 -14.65
CA ILE A 376 -5.36 27.31 -14.55
C ILE A 376 -5.49 28.46 -15.56
N GLN A 377 -4.51 29.36 -15.60
CA GLN A 377 -4.52 30.50 -16.54
C GLN A 377 -4.62 30.04 -18.00
N LEU A 378 -3.91 28.97 -18.36
CA LEU A 378 -3.93 28.47 -19.73
C LEU A 378 -5.25 27.78 -20.07
N GLU A 379 -5.87 27.10 -19.10
CA GLU A 379 -7.21 26.52 -19.27
C GLU A 379 -8.25 27.61 -19.53
N GLU A 380 -8.22 28.70 -18.76
CA GLU A 380 -9.08 29.87 -18.97
C GLU A 380 -8.88 30.48 -20.37
N GLU A 381 -7.63 30.75 -20.79
CA GLU A 381 -7.33 31.28 -22.13
C GLU A 381 -7.83 30.38 -23.27
N MET A 382 -7.73 29.06 -23.12
CA MET A 382 -8.22 28.10 -24.11
C MET A 382 -9.75 28.05 -24.18
N GLU A 383 -10.45 28.30 -23.06
CA GLU A 383 -11.91 28.33 -23.03
C GLU A 383 -12.46 29.54 -23.80
N TYR A 384 -11.83 30.72 -23.65
CA TYR A 384 -12.25 31.94 -24.35
C TYR A 384 -11.98 31.96 -25.86
N THR A 385 -11.06 31.12 -26.34
CA THR A 385 -10.68 31.09 -27.76
C THR A 385 -11.51 30.12 -28.59
N VAL A 386 -12.41 29.35 -27.99
CA VAL A 386 -13.37 28.54 -28.75
C VAL A 386 -14.38 29.50 -29.39
N PRO A 387 -14.33 29.71 -30.72
CA PRO A 387 -15.29 30.61 -31.37
C PRO A 387 -16.67 30.07 -31.05
N VAL A 388 -17.54 30.93 -30.52
CA VAL A 388 -18.96 30.61 -30.35
C VAL A 388 -19.46 30.23 -31.73
N VAL A 389 -19.53 28.92 -32.02
CA VAL A 389 -20.14 28.42 -33.24
C VAL A 389 -21.57 28.94 -33.11
N PRO A 390 -21.98 29.95 -33.91
CA PRO A 390 -23.32 30.46 -33.81
C PRO A 390 -24.21 29.23 -33.96
N LYS A 391 -25.12 29.00 -33.01
CA LYS A 391 -26.12 27.93 -33.10
C LYS A 391 -26.77 28.08 -34.46
N GLN A 392 -26.27 27.37 -35.47
CA GLN A 392 -26.96 27.24 -36.73
C GLN A 392 -28.26 26.62 -36.30
N LYS A 393 -29.34 27.38 -36.48
CA LYS A 393 -30.69 26.86 -36.36
C LYS A 393 -30.72 25.70 -37.35
N GLU A 394 -30.45 24.49 -36.86
CA GLU A 394 -30.84 23.26 -37.50
C GLU A 394 -32.36 23.35 -37.60
N ALA A 395 -32.82 23.97 -38.69
CA ALA A 395 -34.18 23.86 -39.13
C ALA A 395 -34.41 22.36 -39.28
N ARG A 396 -35.04 21.75 -38.27
CA ARG A 396 -35.60 20.41 -38.37
C ARG A 396 -36.46 20.40 -39.63
N LYS A 397 -35.92 19.90 -40.74
CA LYS A 397 -36.73 19.36 -41.82
C LYS A 397 -37.42 18.15 -41.21
N ILE A 398 -38.61 18.39 -40.66
CA ILE A 398 -39.59 17.36 -40.38
C ILE A 398 -39.94 16.81 -41.76
N CYS A 399 -39.35 15.67 -42.13
CA CYS A 399 -39.84 14.87 -43.23
C CYS A 399 -41.22 14.36 -42.82
N VAL A 400 -42.25 15.12 -43.19
CA VAL A 400 -43.63 14.64 -43.23
C VAL A 400 -43.66 13.59 -44.33
N LEU A 401 -43.84 12.33 -43.96
CA LEU A 401 -44.24 11.31 -44.93
C LEU A 401 -45.60 11.72 -45.49
N ALA A 402 -45.64 11.97 -46.79
CA ALA A 402 -46.86 12.14 -47.56
C ALA A 402 -47.61 10.78 -47.66
N PRO A 403 -48.96 10.82 -47.80
CA PRO A 403 -49.85 9.69 -47.56
C PRO A 403 -49.72 8.51 -48.53
#